data_AF-A0A851DWM6-F1
#
_entry.id   AF-A0A851DWM6-F1
#
_cell.length_a   1.000
_cell.length_b   1.000
_cell.length_c   1.000
_cell.angle_alpha   90.00
_cell.angle_beta   90.00
_cell.angle_gamma   90.00
#
_symmetry.space_group_name_H-M   'P 1'
#
loop_
_entity.id
_entity.type
_entity.pdbx_description
1 polymer ?
#
loop_
_entity_poly.entity_id
_entity_poly.type
_entity_poly.pdbx_seq_one_letter_code
_entity_poly.pdbx_strand_id
1 'polypeptide(L)' 'EGYGFGITLHPHASVSGYTRIAFHLCSGENDGVLEWPALNRQATLTVLDQDPDILKRMSASNSFTTSKDQVTSGK' A
#
# COMPACT_ATOMS: atom_id res chain seq x y z
N GLU A 1 0.18 11.80 -8.84
CA GLU A 1 1.38 12.55 -8.39
C GLU A 1 2.67 12.16 -9.09
N GLY A 2 2.79 10.96 -9.69
CA GLY A 2 3.94 10.61 -10.54
C GLY A 2 4.98 9.69 -9.88
N TYR A 3 4.87 9.46 -8.57
CA TYR A 3 5.69 8.49 -7.84
C TYR A 3 5.49 7.07 -8.37
N GLY A 4 6.59 6.35 -8.60
CA GLY A 4 6.55 4.91 -8.81
C GLY A 4 6.14 4.19 -7.52
N PHE A 5 5.30 3.17 -7.64
CA PHE A 5 4.92 2.33 -6.51
C PHE A 5 4.62 0.90 -6.94
N GLY A 6 4.67 -0.01 -5.98
CA GLY A 6 4.31 -1.41 -6.15
C GLY A 6 3.47 -1.92 -4.99
N ILE A 7 2.81 -3.04 -5.24
CA ILE A 7 2.04 -3.78 -4.24
C ILE A 7 2.58 -5.21 -4.18
N THR A 8 2.88 -5.68 -2.98
CA THR A 8 3.29 -7.08 -2.75
C THR A 8 2.21 -7.79 -1.95
N LEU A 9 1.77 -8.94 -2.47
CA LEU A 9 0.81 -9.83 -1.81
C LEU A 9 1.55 -11.09 -1.35
N HIS A 10 1.44 -11.40 -0.06
CA HIS A 10 1.87 -12.67 0.52
C HIS A 10 0.66 -13.37 1.13
N PRO A 11 0.00 -14.28 0.39
CA PRO A 11 -1.21 -14.97 0.86
C PRO A 11 -0.99 -15.73 2.17
N HIS A 12 0.19 -16.33 2.33
CA HIS A 12 0.60 -17.04 3.53
C HIS A 12 1.74 -16.28 4.21
N ALA A 13 1.40 -15.30 5.05
CA ALA A 13 2.38 -14.50 5.76
C ALA A 13 3.12 -15.32 6.85
N SER A 14 4.16 -14.72 7.44
CA SER A 14 4.88 -15.33 8.57
C SER A 14 4.00 -15.51 9.81
N VAL A 15 2.98 -14.67 9.96
CA VAL A 15 1.96 -14.82 11.01
C VAL A 15 0.89 -15.77 10.50
N SER A 16 0.78 -16.94 11.13
CA SER A 16 -0.17 -17.98 10.74
C SER A 16 -1.61 -17.44 10.75
N GLY A 17 -2.37 -17.76 9.70
CA GLY A 17 -3.75 -17.30 9.54
C GLY A 17 -3.90 -15.91 8.90
N TYR A 18 -2.80 -15.24 8.53
CA TYR A 18 -2.85 -13.91 7.93
C TYR A 18 -2.28 -13.88 6.51
N THR A 19 -2.92 -13.09 5.67
CA THR A 19 -2.38 -12.59 4.40
C THR A 19 -1.77 -11.22 4.65
N ARG A 20 -0.57 -10.98 4.11
CA ARG A 20 0.07 -9.65 4.15
C ARG A 20 -0.05 -8.98 2.80
N ILE A 21 -0.52 -7.74 2.80
CA ILE A 21 -0.46 -6.82 1.65
C ILE A 21 0.44 -5.67 2.05
N ALA A 22 1.40 -5.33 1.19
CA ALA A 22 2.33 -4.25 1.42
C ALA A 22 2.37 -3.32 0.22
N PHE A 23 2.39 -2.02 0.49
CA PHE A 23 2.70 -0.98 -0.47
C PHE A 23 4.15 -0.55 -0.29
N HIS A 24 4.81 -0.21 -1.39
CA HIS A 24 6.14 0.35 -1.37
C HIS A 24 6.30 1.37 -2.50
N LEU A 25 7.09 2.42 -2.23
CA LEU A 25 7.55 3.32 -3.26
C LEU A 25 8.65 2.63 -4.07
N CYS A 26 8.66 2.87 -5.37
CA CYS A 26 9.62 2.33 -6.31
C CYS A 26 10.31 3.48 -7.03
N SER A 27 11.53 3.25 -7.51
CA SER A 27 12.16 4.19 -8.42
C SER A 27 11.31 4.34 -9.69
N GLY A 28 11.13 5.58 -10.13
CA GLY A 28 10.35 5.93 -11.31
C GLY A 28 11.03 6.97 -12.19
N GLU A 29 10.55 7.12 -13.41
CA GLU A 29 11.07 8.10 -14.39
C GLU A 29 10.99 9.54 -13.88
N ASN A 30 9.99 9.83 -13.03
CA ASN A 30 9.74 11.16 -12.50
C ASN A 30 10.55 11.49 -11.23
N ASP A 31 11.38 10.58 -10.70
CA ASP A 31 12.02 10.77 -9.39
C ASP A 31 12.88 12.04 -9.31
N GLY A 32 13.44 12.49 -10.43
CA GLY A 32 14.28 13.69 -10.51
C GLY A 32 13.53 15.02 -10.35
N VAL A 33 12.20 15.02 -10.46
CA VAL A 33 11.37 16.23 -10.35
C VAL A 33 10.37 16.18 -9.20
N LEU A 34 10.27 15.04 -8.52
CA LEU A 34 9.35 14.83 -7.40
C LEU A 34 9.96 15.21 -6.06
N GLU A 35 9.10 15.59 -5.11
CA GLU A 35 9.53 15.93 -3.76
C GLU A 35 9.87 14.66 -2.96
N TRP A 36 11.01 14.70 -2.24
CA TRP A 36 11.43 13.62 -1.37
C TRP A 36 11.74 14.14 0.04
N PRO A 37 11.35 13.42 1.11
CA PRO A 37 10.54 12.20 1.09
C PRO A 37 9.10 12.47 0.60
N ALA A 38 8.46 11.44 0.04
CA ALA A 38 7.11 11.54 -0.50
C ALA A 38 6.06 11.62 0.62
N LEU A 39 5.98 12.75 1.34
CA LEU A 39 5.14 12.93 2.54
C LEU A 39 3.67 13.19 2.25
N ASN A 40 2.81 12.89 3.21
CA ASN A 40 1.38 13.23 3.19
C ASN A 40 0.61 12.67 1.99
N ARG A 41 1.10 11.56 1.41
CA ARG A 41 0.35 10.81 0.40
C ARG A 41 -0.38 9.67 1.07
N GLN A 42 -1.70 9.66 0.93
CA GLN A 42 -2.53 8.56 1.40
C GLN A 42 -2.66 7.52 0.31
N ALA A 43 -2.41 6.26 0.67
CA ALA A 43 -2.72 5.11 -0.16
C ALA A 43 -3.73 4.23 0.58
N THR A 44 -4.79 3.85 -0.13
CA THR A 44 -5.84 2.95 0.36
C THR A 44 -5.77 1.67 -0.43
N LEU A 45 -5.58 0.55 0.29
CA LEU A 45 -5.60 -0.79 -0.26
C LEU A 45 -6.94 -1.44 0.08
N THR A 46 -7.70 -1.83 -0.94
CA THR A 46 -9.00 -2.49 -0.79
C THR A 46 -8.94 -3.88 -1.38
N VAL A 47 -9.19 -4.90 -0.57
CA VAL A 47 -9.50 -6.26 -1.03
C VAL A 47 -10.99 -6.30 -1.33
N LEU A 48 -11.30 -6.29 -2.63
CA LEU A 48 -12.68 -6.21 -3.11
C LEU A 48 -13.39 -7.54 -2.89
N ASP A 49 -14.48 -7.49 -2.15
CA ASP A 49 -15.51 -8.52 -2.16
C ASP A 49 -16.31 -8.40 -3.48
N GLN A 50 -16.37 -9.49 -4.23
CA GLN A 50 -16.95 -9.55 -5.57
C GLN A 50 -18.44 -9.94 -5.58
N ASP A 51 -19.18 -9.75 -4.48
CA ASP A 51 -20.65 -9.89 -4.51
C ASP A 51 -21.24 -9.05 -5.67
N PRO A 52 -22.11 -9.64 -6.51
CA PRO A 52 -22.71 -8.92 -7.63
C PRO A 52 -23.59 -7.75 -7.19
N ASP A 53 -24.18 -7.80 -6.00
CA ASP A 53 -24.92 -6.71 -5.37
C ASP A 53 -23.97 -5.84 -4.54
N ILE A 54 -23.80 -4.58 -4.95
CA ILE A 54 -22.90 -3.65 -4.25
C ILE A 54 -23.30 -3.41 -2.79
N LEU A 55 -24.58 -3.55 -2.45
CA LEU A 55 -25.06 -3.38 -1.09
C LEU A 55 -24.65 -4.53 -0.16
N LYS A 56 -24.23 -5.67 -0.72
CA LYS A 56 -23.79 -6.86 0.02
C LYS A 56 -22.28 -6.99 0.15
N ARG A 57 -21.51 -6.15 -0.55
CA ARG A 57 -20.05 -6.23 -0.54
C ARG A 57 -19.47 -5.87 0.82
N MET A 58 -18.74 -6.79 1.42
CA MET A 58 -18.00 -6.60 2.67
C MET A 58 -16.49 -6.54 2.41
N SER A 59 -16.09 -5.56 1.57
CA SER A 59 -14.68 -5.37 1.20
C SER A 59 -13.84 -4.88 2.36
N ALA A 60 -12.63 -5.44 2.52
CA ALA A 60 -11.69 -5.00 3.53
C ALA A 60 -10.80 -3.87 2.98
N SER A 61 -10.79 -2.72 3.64
CA SER A 61 -9.93 -1.59 3.25
C SER A 61 -9.00 -1.19 4.39
N ASN A 62 -7.76 -0.89 4.05
CA ASN A 62 -6.79 -0.27 4.96
C ASN A 62 -6.13 0.92 4.25
N SER A 63 -6.01 2.02 4.98
CA SER A 63 -5.36 3.24 4.49
C SER A 63 -4.15 3.56 5.34
N PHE A 64 -3.09 4.05 4.71
CA PHE A 64 -1.93 4.59 5.39
C PHE A 64 -1.48 5.86 4.68
N THR A 65 -0.85 6.74 5.45
CA THR A 65 -0.31 8.00 4.94
C THR A 65 1.19 7.97 5.14
N THR A 66 1.94 8.33 4.09
CA THR A 66 3.40 8.38 4.13
C THR A 66 3.90 9.44 5.11
N SER A 67 4.81 9.04 6.01
CA SER A 67 5.44 9.92 7.02
C SER A 67 6.95 9.70 7.07
N LYS A 68 7.71 10.68 7.57
CA LYS A 68 9.16 10.56 7.85
C LYS A 68 9.46 9.48 8.89
N ASP A 69 8.50 9.18 9.77
CA ASP A 69 8.68 8.24 10.89
C ASP A 69 8.51 6.77 10.47
N GLN A 70 8.02 6.52 9.25
CA GLN A 70 7.84 5.18 8.69
C GLN A 70 9.17 4.67 8.10
N VAL A 71 10.17 4.50 8.96
CA VAL A 71 11.48 3.98 8.61
C VAL A 71 11.52 2.48 8.87
N THR A 72 11.96 1.68 7.91
CA THR A 72 12.36 0.30 8.19
C THR A 72 13.60 0.34 9.07
N SER A 73 13.59 -0.28 10.26
CA SER A 73 14.82 -0.47 11.03
C SER A 73 15.84 -1.17 10.13
N GLY A 74 16.93 -0.45 9.81
CA GLY A 74 18.07 -1.03 9.11
C GLY A 74 18.59 -2.23 9.91
N LYS A 75 18.93 -3.31 9.22
CA LYS A 75 19.80 -4.34 9.79
C LYS A 75 21.21 -3.80 9.94
#